data_AF-A0A376BLY7-F1
#
_entry.id   AF-A0A376BLY7-F1
#
_cell.length_a   1.000
_cell.length_b   1.000
_cell.length_c   1.000
_cell.angle_alpha   90.00
_cell.angle_beta   90.00
_cell.angle_gamma   90.00
#
_symmetry.space_group_name_H-M   'P 1'
#
loop_
_entity.id
_entity.type
_entity.pdbx_description
1 polymer ?
#
loop_
_entity_poly.entity_id
_entity_poly.type
_entity_poly.pdbx_seq_one_letter_code
_entity_poly.pdbx_strand_id
1 'polypeptide(L)'
;MKMKNLLAATVVSATFFAPMVASANPLPQSATPLPMASGDLLTGDKRLACEAVLCLSSGERPSECASSLRRYFSIKFKKPHKTISARKDFLKLCPSSNEPNMPKLIDALANGAGRCDATELNRVMMATYRVQECTRISRHSNSCSWVTKSYVRNALPSYCSAYFNHEWTTTGDKIRFVGTEKQGGRWVDVK
;
A
#
# COMPACT_ATOMS: atom_id res chain seq x y z
N MET A 1 46.41 -12.41 -27.17
CA MET A 1 46.10 -11.35 -28.15
C MET A 1 45.41 -10.23 -27.38
N LYS A 2 46.00 -9.11 -26.95
CA LYS A 2 46.89 -8.09 -27.55
C LYS A 2 46.32 -7.45 -28.82
N MET A 3 45.66 -6.29 -28.65
CA MET A 3 45.93 -5.04 -29.38
C MET A 3 45.02 -3.93 -28.86
N LYS A 4 45.38 -2.65 -28.75
CA LYS A 4 46.66 -1.91 -28.68
C LYS A 4 46.22 -0.46 -28.36
N ASN A 5 46.88 0.18 -27.40
CA ASN A 5 46.76 1.61 -27.13
C ASN A 5 47.11 2.46 -28.35
N LEU A 6 46.52 3.65 -28.46
CA LEU A 6 47.12 4.80 -29.13
C LEU A 6 46.88 6.08 -28.32
N LEU A 7 48.01 6.55 -27.78
CA LEU A 7 48.40 7.89 -27.34
C LEU A 7 48.15 8.92 -28.48
N ALA A 8 48.15 10.24 -28.35
CA ALA A 8 48.29 11.24 -27.28
C ALA A 8 48.04 12.61 -27.97
N ALA A 9 47.73 13.67 -27.23
CA ALA A 9 48.35 14.99 -27.42
C ALA A 9 47.89 15.98 -26.35
N THR A 10 48.90 16.54 -25.70
CA THR A 10 48.94 17.61 -24.71
C THR A 10 48.66 18.98 -25.30
N VAL A 11 48.01 19.90 -24.55
CA VAL A 11 48.41 21.32 -24.51
C VAL A 11 48.20 21.86 -23.09
N VAL A 12 49.29 22.33 -22.50
CA VAL A 12 49.36 23.13 -21.27
C VAL A 12 49.01 24.57 -21.63
N SER A 13 48.11 25.24 -20.90
CA SER A 13 48.12 26.71 -20.87
C SER A 13 47.47 27.29 -19.60
N ALA A 14 48.33 28.01 -18.87
CA ALA A 14 48.09 29.19 -18.05
C ALA A 14 46.92 29.21 -17.05
N THR A 15 47.30 29.09 -15.78
CA THR A 15 46.61 29.61 -14.60
C THR A 15 46.23 31.09 -14.77
N PHE A 16 44.94 31.38 -14.73
CA PHE A 16 44.43 32.71 -14.37
C PHE A 16 43.80 32.63 -12.97
N PHE A 17 44.52 33.14 -11.99
CA PHE A 17 43.98 33.55 -10.70
C PHE A 17 43.12 34.79 -10.92
N ALA A 18 41.82 34.70 -10.66
CA ALA A 18 40.94 35.86 -10.49
C ALA A 18 40.39 35.85 -9.05
N PRO A 19 40.50 36.95 -8.29
CA PRO A 19 39.98 37.03 -6.94
C PRO A 19 38.48 37.36 -6.92
N MET A 20 37.82 36.75 -5.93
CA MET A 20 36.56 37.10 -5.26
C MET A 20 35.76 38.32 -5.76
N VAL A 21 34.49 38.05 -6.11
CA VAL A 21 33.35 38.84 -5.64
C VAL A 21 32.18 37.90 -5.38
N ALA A 22 31.89 37.67 -4.10
CA ALA A 22 30.66 37.05 -3.64
C ALA A 22 29.53 38.06 -3.82
N SER A 23 28.78 37.97 -4.92
CA SER A 23 27.51 38.68 -5.07
C SER A 23 26.44 37.87 -4.35
N ALA A 24 26.16 38.25 -3.10
CA ALA A 24 24.96 37.82 -2.40
C ALA A 24 23.76 38.55 -3.02
N ASN A 25 23.19 37.98 -4.09
CA ASN A 25 21.85 38.35 -4.51
C ASN A 25 20.86 37.68 -3.55
N PRO A 26 20.09 38.43 -2.74
CA PRO A 26 18.96 37.87 -2.04
C PRO A 26 17.96 37.42 -3.10
N LEU A 27 17.62 36.13 -3.11
CA LEU A 27 16.40 35.67 -3.78
C LEU A 27 15.24 36.54 -3.26
N PRO A 28 14.41 37.15 -4.13
CA PRO A 28 13.17 37.76 -3.68
C PRO A 28 12.31 36.65 -3.08
N GLN A 29 12.20 36.64 -1.76
CA GLN A 29 11.23 35.86 -1.01
C GLN A 29 9.86 36.50 -1.24
N SER A 30 9.34 36.44 -2.45
CA SER A 30 7.90 36.54 -2.67
C SER A 30 7.29 35.19 -2.30
N ALA A 31 7.30 34.90 -1.00
CA ALA A 31 6.40 33.94 -0.41
C ALA A 31 4.99 34.53 -0.56
N THR A 32 4.39 34.33 -1.73
CA THR A 32 2.94 34.41 -1.85
C THR A 32 2.39 33.42 -0.83
N PRO A 33 1.62 33.85 0.18
CA PRO A 33 0.95 32.91 1.04
C PRO A 33 0.06 32.08 0.13
N LEU A 34 0.34 30.77 0.05
CA LEU A 34 -0.62 29.81 -0.42
C LEU A 34 -1.92 30.12 0.33
N PRO A 35 -3.08 30.26 -0.36
CA PRO A 35 -4.34 30.33 0.34
C PRO A 35 -4.48 28.99 1.08
N MET A 36 -4.09 28.99 2.35
CA MET A 36 -4.47 27.97 3.30
C MET A 36 -5.98 28.07 3.33
N ALA A 37 -6.64 27.17 2.60
CA ALA A 37 -8.09 27.03 2.61
C ALA A 37 -8.53 27.15 4.06
N SER A 38 -9.38 28.13 4.29
CA SER A 38 -9.82 28.65 5.57
C SER A 38 -9.79 27.58 6.65
N GLY A 39 -8.87 27.73 7.60
CA GLY A 39 -8.74 26.87 8.77
C GLY A 39 -9.94 27.02 9.70
N ASP A 40 -11.11 26.57 9.24
CA ASP A 40 -12.17 26.14 10.13
C ASP A 40 -11.57 25.00 10.94
N LEU A 41 -11.15 25.33 12.17
CA LEU A 41 -10.32 24.47 12.99
C LEU A 41 -11.00 23.11 13.09
N LEU A 42 -10.47 22.10 12.38
CA LEU A 42 -11.09 20.79 12.33
C LEU A 42 -11.08 20.24 13.76
N THR A 43 -12.26 20.09 14.35
CA THR A 43 -12.44 19.58 15.71
C THR A 43 -13.25 18.28 15.70
N GLY A 44 -13.10 17.50 16.78
CA GLY A 44 -13.84 16.26 16.98
C GLY A 44 -13.68 15.24 15.84
N ASP A 45 -14.80 14.63 15.44
CA ASP A 45 -14.83 13.56 14.42
C ASP A 45 -14.42 14.05 13.02
N LYS A 46 -14.61 15.33 12.68
CA LYS A 46 -14.15 15.86 11.38
C LYS A 46 -12.63 15.79 11.24
N ARG A 47 -11.91 16.18 12.30
CA ARG A 47 -10.44 16.07 12.36
C ARG A 47 -9.98 14.63 12.23
N LEU A 48 -10.56 13.74 13.05
CA LEU A 48 -10.22 12.33 13.06
C LEU A 48 -10.54 11.65 11.72
N ALA A 49 -11.59 12.07 11.02
CA ALA A 49 -11.92 11.57 9.70
C ALA A 49 -10.83 11.93 8.69
N CYS A 50 -10.41 13.19 8.62
CA CYS A 50 -9.35 13.61 7.70
C CYS A 50 -8.01 12.92 8.00
N GLU A 51 -7.65 12.81 9.27
CA GLU A 51 -6.46 12.07 9.69
C GLU A 51 -6.58 10.58 9.34
N ALA A 52 -7.75 9.97 9.52
CA ALA A 52 -7.97 8.58 9.16
C ALA A 52 -7.82 8.34 7.65
N VAL A 53 -8.29 9.26 6.79
CA VAL A 53 -8.06 9.16 5.34
C VAL A 53 -6.55 9.07 5.05
N LEU A 54 -5.76 10.01 5.57
CA LEU A 54 -4.31 10.02 5.35
C LEU A 54 -3.62 8.77 5.92
N CYS A 55 -3.97 8.38 7.14
CA CYS A 55 -3.40 7.23 7.82
C CYS A 55 -3.78 5.88 7.20
N LEU A 56 -4.96 5.79 6.57
CA LEU A 56 -5.38 4.59 5.85
C LEU A 56 -4.81 4.57 4.43
N SER A 57 -4.48 5.72 3.86
CA SER A 57 -3.77 5.80 2.58
C SER A 57 -2.31 5.37 2.70
N SER A 58 -1.69 5.61 3.86
CA SER A 58 -0.29 5.25 4.12
C SER A 58 -0.13 3.79 4.54
N GLY A 59 0.89 3.12 3.97
CA GLY A 59 1.40 1.84 4.48
C GLY A 59 2.08 1.97 5.85
N GLU A 60 2.63 3.14 6.15
CA GLU A 60 3.22 3.47 7.44
C GLU A 60 2.16 3.97 8.43
N ARG A 61 2.25 3.51 9.69
CA ARG A 61 1.31 3.88 10.76
C ARG A 61 2.05 4.44 11.98
N PRO A 62 2.42 5.73 11.97
CA PRO A 62 3.03 6.38 13.12
C PRO A 62 2.05 6.47 14.31
N SER A 63 2.58 6.80 15.50
CA SER A 63 1.80 7.03 16.72
C SER A 63 0.67 8.04 16.53
N GLU A 64 0.89 9.05 15.70
CA GLU A 64 -0.08 10.11 15.41
C GLU A 64 -1.37 9.57 14.78
N CYS A 65 -1.30 8.44 14.07
CA CYS A 65 -2.46 7.80 13.49
C CYS A 65 -3.33 7.06 14.52
N ALA A 66 -2.86 6.84 15.74
CA ALA A 66 -3.50 5.95 16.70
C ALA A 66 -4.91 6.42 17.10
N SER A 67 -5.14 7.72 17.29
CA SER A 67 -6.47 8.25 17.63
C SER A 67 -7.48 8.03 16.52
N SER A 68 -7.07 8.36 15.29
CA SER A 68 -7.94 8.41 14.12
C SER A 68 -8.24 7.00 13.61
N LEU A 69 -7.25 6.12 13.61
CA LEU A 69 -7.45 4.70 13.33
C LEU A 69 -8.27 4.01 14.42
N ARG A 70 -8.06 4.32 15.71
CA ARG A 70 -8.89 3.76 16.79
C ARG A 70 -10.35 4.14 16.61
N ARG A 71 -10.64 5.41 16.30
CA ARG A 71 -12.00 5.88 16.03
C ARG A 71 -12.62 5.21 14.81
N TYR A 72 -11.85 5.05 13.73
CA TYR A 72 -12.30 4.37 12.51
C TYR A 72 -12.63 2.90 12.76
N PHE A 73 -11.70 2.16 13.39
CA PHE A 73 -11.87 0.73 13.64
C PHE A 73 -12.87 0.42 14.77
N SER A 74 -13.15 1.37 15.67
CA SER A 74 -14.21 1.21 16.67
C SER A 74 -15.61 1.21 16.06
N ILE A 75 -15.78 1.77 14.86
CA ILE A 75 -17.03 1.67 14.10
C ILE A 75 -17.18 0.23 13.61
N LYS A 76 -18.04 -0.52 14.29
CA LYS A 76 -18.35 -1.91 13.98
C LYS A 76 -19.83 -2.20 14.21
N PHE A 77 -20.44 -2.89 13.25
CA PHE A 77 -21.80 -3.39 13.31
C PHE A 77 -21.82 -4.90 13.14
N LYS A 78 -22.93 -5.53 13.54
CA LYS A 78 -23.14 -6.98 13.37
C LYS A 78 -23.06 -7.44 11.91
N LYS A 79 -23.46 -6.57 10.96
CA LYS A 79 -23.45 -6.87 9.51
C LYS A 79 -22.26 -6.17 8.84
N PRO A 80 -21.39 -6.89 8.09
CA PRO A 80 -20.21 -6.30 7.47
C PRO A 80 -20.49 -5.10 6.55
N HIS A 81 -21.52 -5.18 5.71
CA HIS A 81 -21.90 -4.08 4.83
C HIS A 81 -22.30 -2.81 5.61
N LYS A 82 -22.94 -2.95 6.78
CA LYS A 82 -23.28 -1.80 7.64
C LYS A 82 -22.02 -1.17 8.23
N THR A 83 -21.03 -1.99 8.61
CA THR A 83 -19.72 -1.49 9.06
C THR A 83 -19.02 -0.69 7.96
N ILE A 84 -19.03 -1.20 6.72
CA ILE A 84 -18.41 -0.52 5.58
C ILE A 84 -19.13 0.81 5.29
N SER A 85 -20.46 0.82 5.24
CA SER A 85 -21.24 2.04 5.05
C SER A 85 -20.95 3.09 6.14
N ALA A 86 -20.99 2.69 7.42
CA ALA A 86 -20.73 3.62 8.51
C ALA A 86 -19.29 4.14 8.55
N ARG A 87 -18.30 3.31 8.17
CA ARG A 87 -16.91 3.74 8.01
C ARG A 87 -16.76 4.72 6.85
N LYS A 88 -17.45 4.47 5.73
CA LYS A 88 -17.52 5.42 4.60
C LYS A 88 -18.11 6.75 5.06
N ASP A 89 -19.20 6.73 5.80
CA ASP A 89 -19.87 7.94 6.30
C ASP A 89 -18.99 8.71 7.29
N PHE A 90 -18.24 8.02 8.15
CA PHE A 90 -17.23 8.65 9.00
C PHE A 90 -16.13 9.34 8.18
N LEU A 91 -15.57 8.67 7.17
CA LEU A 91 -14.53 9.28 6.33
C LEU A 91 -15.04 10.50 5.54
N LYS A 92 -16.34 10.52 5.17
CA LYS A 92 -17.00 11.66 4.54
C LYS A 92 -17.19 12.88 5.44
N LEU A 93 -16.94 12.77 6.74
CA LEU A 93 -16.93 13.93 7.63
C LEU A 93 -15.73 14.84 7.35
N CYS A 94 -14.72 14.34 6.64
CA CYS A 94 -13.61 15.16 6.18
C CYS A 94 -14.06 16.07 5.03
N PRO A 95 -13.94 17.41 5.14
CA PRO A 95 -14.40 18.32 4.08
C PRO A 95 -13.80 18.05 2.70
N SER A 96 -12.55 17.58 2.64
CA SER A 96 -11.88 17.22 1.38
C SER A 96 -12.42 15.95 0.73
N SER A 97 -13.31 15.18 1.38
CA SER A 97 -13.83 13.93 0.82
C SER A 97 -14.64 14.11 -0.47
N ASN A 98 -15.09 15.34 -0.74
CA ASN A 98 -15.89 15.69 -1.92
C ASN A 98 -15.05 16.22 -3.09
N GLU A 99 -13.74 16.41 -2.90
CA GLU A 99 -12.85 16.83 -3.97
C GLU A 99 -12.77 15.78 -5.09
N PRO A 100 -12.37 16.16 -6.31
CA PRO A 100 -12.20 15.21 -7.41
C PRO A 100 -11.33 14.01 -7.00
N ASN A 101 -11.73 12.81 -7.41
CA ASN A 101 -11.10 11.51 -7.07
C ASN A 101 -11.13 11.08 -5.59
N MET A 102 -11.47 11.96 -4.64
CA MET A 102 -11.59 11.61 -3.22
C MET A 102 -12.73 10.61 -2.94
N PRO A 103 -13.93 10.69 -3.55
CA PRO A 103 -14.97 9.69 -3.32
C PRO A 103 -14.52 8.26 -3.65
N LYS A 104 -13.70 8.09 -4.70
CA LYS A 104 -13.14 6.78 -5.10
C LYS A 104 -12.14 6.28 -4.05
N LEU A 105 -11.27 7.16 -3.53
CA LEU A 105 -10.37 6.82 -2.44
C LEU A 105 -11.15 6.41 -1.20
N ILE A 106 -12.14 7.21 -0.79
CA ILE A 106 -12.99 6.94 0.38
C ILE A 106 -13.67 5.58 0.27
N ASP A 107 -14.16 5.23 -0.92
CA ASP A 107 -14.73 3.91 -1.20
C ASP A 107 -13.70 2.79 -1.08
N ALA A 108 -12.50 2.97 -1.65
CA ALA A 108 -11.42 1.99 -1.57
C ALA A 108 -10.98 1.76 -0.10
N LEU A 109 -10.80 2.84 0.66
CA LEU A 109 -10.45 2.79 2.08
C LEU A 109 -11.52 2.08 2.91
N ALA A 110 -12.80 2.45 2.74
CA ALA A 110 -13.90 1.85 3.48
C ALA A 110 -14.05 0.34 3.23
N ASN A 111 -13.80 -0.11 1.99
CA ASN A 111 -13.91 -1.51 1.62
C ASN A 111 -12.67 -2.34 1.98
N GLY A 112 -11.47 -1.76 1.92
CA GLY A 112 -10.20 -2.47 2.09
C GLY A 112 -9.58 -2.39 3.49
N ALA A 113 -9.72 -1.26 4.19
CA ALA A 113 -9.01 -1.04 5.46
C ALA A 113 -9.39 -2.08 6.54
N GLY A 114 -8.37 -2.77 7.06
CA GLY A 114 -8.52 -3.84 8.06
C GLY A 114 -9.10 -5.15 7.51
N ARG A 115 -9.07 -5.35 6.19
CA ARG A 115 -9.57 -6.56 5.52
C ARG A 115 -8.61 -7.12 4.47
N CYS A 116 -7.45 -6.50 4.31
CA CYS A 116 -6.47 -6.85 3.31
C CYS A 116 -5.09 -7.14 3.91
N ASP A 117 -5.00 -7.37 5.22
CA ASP A 117 -3.77 -7.88 5.84
C ASP A 117 -3.52 -9.35 5.47
N ALA A 118 -2.30 -9.83 5.70
CA ALA A 118 -1.91 -11.18 5.35
C ALA A 118 -2.77 -12.25 6.04
N THR A 119 -3.22 -12.00 7.28
CA THR A 119 -4.05 -12.95 8.03
C THR A 119 -5.39 -13.15 7.33
N GLU A 120 -6.06 -12.05 6.99
CA GLU A 120 -7.36 -12.11 6.32
C GLU A 120 -7.23 -12.64 4.89
N LEU A 121 -6.20 -12.24 4.14
CA LEU A 121 -5.95 -12.75 2.79
C LEU A 121 -5.71 -14.26 2.79
N ASN A 122 -4.90 -14.79 3.71
CA ASN A 122 -4.70 -16.23 3.85
C ASN A 122 -5.98 -16.99 4.23
N ARG A 123 -6.93 -16.34 4.90
CA ARG A 123 -8.23 -16.91 5.26
C ARG A 123 -9.21 -16.90 4.09
N VAL A 124 -9.36 -15.76 3.40
CA VAL A 124 -10.39 -15.57 2.35
C VAL A 124 -9.95 -16.08 0.98
N MET A 125 -8.65 -16.17 0.72
CA MET A 125 -8.11 -16.70 -0.54
C MET A 125 -7.84 -18.21 -0.49
N MET A 126 -8.35 -18.89 0.53
CA MET A 126 -8.26 -20.35 0.63
C MET A 126 -9.10 -21.01 -0.46
N ALA A 127 -8.49 -21.96 -1.17
CA ALA A 127 -9.12 -22.77 -2.20
C ALA A 127 -8.66 -24.22 -2.09
N THR A 128 -9.35 -25.11 -2.80
CA THR A 128 -9.04 -26.54 -2.81
C THR A 128 -8.74 -27.04 -4.21
N TYR A 129 -7.87 -28.04 -4.32
CA TYR A 129 -7.64 -28.78 -5.56
C TYR A 129 -7.59 -30.28 -5.27
N ARG A 130 -7.88 -31.09 -6.28
CA ARG A 130 -7.83 -32.55 -6.17
C ARG A 130 -6.51 -33.05 -6.74
N VAL A 131 -5.86 -33.94 -6.01
CA VAL A 131 -4.66 -34.66 -6.46
C VAL A 131 -4.92 -36.15 -6.31
N GLN A 132 -4.40 -36.95 -7.24
CA GLN A 132 -4.44 -38.39 -7.10
C GLN A 132 -3.24 -38.82 -6.27
N GLU A 133 -3.51 -39.47 -5.13
CA GLU A 133 -2.48 -40.05 -4.29
C GLU A 133 -2.56 -41.56 -4.38
N CYS A 134 -1.43 -42.19 -4.72
CA CYS A 134 -1.33 -43.62 -4.89
C CYS A 134 -0.52 -44.22 -3.75
N THR A 135 -1.12 -45.15 -3.01
CA THR A 135 -0.45 -45.95 -1.99
C THR A 135 -0.18 -47.34 -2.54
N ARG A 136 1.05 -47.84 -2.35
CA ARG A 136 1.42 -49.18 -2.81
C ARG A 136 0.75 -50.24 -1.93
N ILE A 137 -0.07 -51.10 -2.53
CA ILE A 137 -0.71 -52.22 -1.83
C ILE A 137 0.14 -53.49 -1.93
N SER A 138 0.73 -53.74 -3.11
CA SER A 138 1.54 -54.94 -3.36
C SER A 138 2.73 -54.66 -4.28
N ARG A 139 3.53 -55.68 -4.60
CA ARG A 139 4.63 -55.57 -5.59
C ARG A 139 4.15 -55.17 -6.99
N HIS A 140 2.89 -55.43 -7.32
CA HIS A 140 2.34 -55.19 -8.66
C HIS A 140 1.05 -54.34 -8.65
N SER A 141 0.67 -53.74 -7.50
CA SER A 141 -0.56 -52.95 -7.43
C SER A 141 -0.45 -51.74 -6.50
N ASN A 142 -1.05 -50.64 -6.96
CA ASN A 142 -1.23 -49.40 -6.22
C ASN A 142 -2.73 -49.12 -6.04
N SER A 143 -3.12 -48.62 -4.88
CA SER A 143 -4.44 -48.02 -4.64
C SER A 143 -4.32 -46.52 -4.84
N CYS A 144 -5.00 -45.98 -5.83
CA CYS A 144 -5.02 -44.54 -6.08
C CYS A 144 -6.36 -43.97 -5.63
N SER A 145 -6.32 -42.89 -4.85
CA SER A 145 -7.51 -42.17 -4.39
C SER A 145 -7.36 -40.67 -4.65
N TRP A 146 -8.47 -40.02 -4.97
CA TRP A 146 -8.50 -38.57 -5.12
C TRP A 146 -8.58 -37.90 -3.76
N VAL A 147 -7.54 -37.17 -3.39
CA VAL A 147 -7.46 -36.42 -2.13
C VAL A 147 -7.65 -34.93 -2.42
N THR A 148 -8.43 -34.26 -1.58
CA THR A 148 -8.62 -32.80 -1.64
C THR A 148 -7.55 -32.13 -0.79
N LYS A 149 -6.78 -31.23 -1.37
CA LYS A 149 -5.77 -30.41 -0.68
C LYS A 149 -6.16 -28.94 -0.72
N SER A 150 -5.92 -28.24 0.38
CA SER A 150 -6.12 -26.80 0.49
C SER A 150 -4.85 -26.03 0.10
N TYR A 151 -5.03 -24.85 -0.47
CA TYR A 151 -3.95 -23.92 -0.78
C TYR A 151 -4.48 -22.48 -0.73
N VAL A 152 -3.57 -21.51 -0.64
CA VAL A 152 -3.92 -20.08 -0.72
C VAL A 152 -3.63 -19.58 -2.14
N ARG A 153 -4.60 -18.87 -2.71
CA ARG A 153 -4.43 -18.21 -4.02
C ARG A 153 -3.61 -16.94 -3.90
N ASN A 154 -2.81 -16.64 -4.92
CA ASN A 154 -2.03 -15.41 -5.04
C ASN A 154 -2.82 -14.24 -5.67
N ALA A 155 -4.10 -14.46 -5.98
CA ALA A 155 -4.98 -13.41 -6.48
C ALA A 155 -5.50 -12.52 -5.34
N LEU A 156 -5.57 -11.21 -5.57
CA LEU A 156 -6.24 -10.29 -4.65
C LEU A 156 -7.75 -10.28 -4.89
N PRO A 157 -8.58 -10.27 -3.82
CA PRO A 157 -9.97 -9.87 -3.95
C PRO A 157 -10.09 -8.48 -4.59
N SER A 158 -11.16 -8.25 -5.35
CA SER A 158 -11.38 -6.98 -6.07
C SER A 158 -11.29 -5.75 -5.16
N TYR A 159 -11.81 -5.83 -3.93
CA TYR A 159 -11.76 -4.74 -2.96
C TYR A 159 -10.34 -4.47 -2.44
N CYS A 160 -9.49 -5.49 -2.29
CA CYS A 160 -8.09 -5.30 -1.90
C CYS A 160 -7.27 -4.77 -3.08
N SER A 161 -7.52 -5.26 -4.29
CA SER A 161 -6.89 -4.70 -5.50
C SER A 161 -7.25 -3.22 -5.69
N ALA A 162 -8.53 -2.85 -5.53
CA ALA A 162 -8.97 -1.46 -5.62
C ALA A 162 -8.36 -0.56 -4.53
N TYR A 163 -8.10 -1.11 -3.34
CA TYR A 163 -7.45 -0.40 -2.25
C TYR A 163 -5.95 -0.24 -2.49
N PHE A 164 -5.23 -1.32 -2.81
CA PHE A 164 -3.78 -1.31 -2.96
C PHE A 164 -3.30 -0.59 -4.23
N ASN A 165 -4.07 -0.68 -5.31
CA ASN A 165 -3.73 -0.06 -6.58
C ASN A 165 -4.36 1.32 -6.75
N HIS A 166 -4.89 1.93 -5.68
CA HIS A 166 -5.37 3.30 -5.77
C HIS A 166 -4.18 4.26 -5.87
N GLU A 167 -4.30 5.29 -6.70
CA GLU A 167 -3.22 6.26 -7.00
C GLU A 167 -2.68 7.03 -5.78
N TRP A 168 -3.41 6.98 -4.66
CA TRP A 168 -3.13 7.76 -3.44
C TRP A 168 -2.92 6.88 -2.22
N THR A 169 -2.58 5.60 -2.45
CA THR A 169 -2.35 4.64 -1.38
C THR A 169 -1.01 3.94 -1.55
N THR A 170 -0.29 3.73 -0.45
CA THR A 170 0.97 2.97 -0.41
C THR A 170 0.86 1.70 0.41
N THR A 171 -0.37 1.30 0.77
CA THR A 171 -0.62 0.12 1.61
C THR A 171 -0.33 -1.20 0.92
N GLY A 172 -0.38 -1.24 -0.42
CA GLY A 172 -0.03 -2.41 -1.21
C GLY A 172 1.41 -2.86 -1.03
N ASP A 173 2.34 -1.92 -0.77
CA ASP A 173 3.76 -2.21 -0.57
C ASP A 173 4.03 -3.03 0.70
N LYS A 174 3.08 -3.01 1.65
CA LYS A 174 3.15 -3.72 2.93
C LYS A 174 2.62 -5.15 2.87
N ILE A 175 2.24 -5.65 1.69
CA ILE A 175 1.67 -6.99 1.52
C ILE A 175 2.31 -7.68 0.32
N ARG A 176 2.73 -8.94 0.51
CA ARG A 176 3.29 -9.74 -0.59
C ARG A 176 2.91 -11.20 -0.48
N PHE A 177 2.68 -11.84 -1.62
CA PHE A 177 2.59 -13.30 -1.69
C PHE A 177 3.99 -13.91 -1.80
N VAL A 178 4.30 -14.88 -0.96
CA VAL A 178 5.58 -15.59 -0.93
C VAL A 178 5.36 -17.07 -1.21
N GLY A 179 6.18 -17.65 -2.08
CA GLY A 179 6.10 -19.04 -2.52
C GLY A 179 5.21 -19.25 -3.74
N THR A 180 4.87 -20.50 -4.02
CA THR A 180 4.06 -20.91 -5.17
C THR A 180 2.72 -21.45 -4.70
N GLU A 181 1.62 -21.13 -5.42
CA GLU A 181 0.32 -21.74 -5.16
C GLU A 181 0.43 -23.27 -5.14
N LYS A 182 -0.30 -23.93 -4.23
CA LYS A 182 -0.30 -25.39 -4.01
C LYS A 182 1.03 -25.98 -3.52
N GLN A 183 2.06 -25.14 -3.29
CA GLN A 183 3.36 -25.52 -2.74
C GLN A 183 3.69 -24.71 -1.47
N GLY A 184 2.67 -24.48 -0.63
CA GLY A 184 2.84 -23.73 0.62
C GLY A 184 2.92 -22.21 0.48
N GLY A 185 2.61 -21.66 -0.70
CA GLY A 185 2.55 -20.21 -0.90
C GLY A 185 1.50 -19.53 -0.01
N ARG A 186 1.82 -18.33 0.47
CA ARG A 186 0.99 -17.55 1.41
C ARG A 186 1.24 -16.04 1.30
N TRP A 187 0.26 -15.26 1.75
CA TRP A 187 0.40 -13.82 1.96
C TRP A 187 1.20 -13.54 3.24
N VAL A 188 2.04 -12.52 3.22
CA VAL A 188 2.80 -12.03 4.38
C VAL A 188 2.76 -10.50 4.43
N ASP A 189 2.73 -9.96 5.65
CA ASP A 189 2.91 -8.53 5.88
C ASP A 189 4.41 -8.20 5.76
N VAL A 190 4.72 -7.15 5.00
CA VAL A 190 6.07 -6.65 4.78
C VAL A 190 6.29 -5.47 5.72
N LYS A 191 7.45 -5.44 6.39
CA LYS A 191 7.82 -4.34 7.29
C LYS A 191 8.23 -3.09 6.52
#